data_AF-A0A358Y7F0-F1
#
_entry.id   AF-A0A358Y7F0-F1
#
_cell.length_a   1.000
_cell.length_b   1.000
_cell.length_c   1.000
_cell.angle_alpha   90.00
_cell.angle_beta   90.00
_cell.angle_gamma   90.00
#
_symmetry.space_group_name_H-M   'P 1'
#
loop_
_entity.id
_entity.type
_entity.pdbx_description
1 polymer ?
#
loop_
_entity_poly.entity_id
_entity_poly.type
_entity_poly.pdbx_seq_one_letter_code
_entity_poly.pdbx_strand_id
1 'polypeptide(L)'
;HDRYFLDNVAGWILELDRGEGIPWKGNYSSWLEQKGKRLAEEEKTESKRQKMLARELEWVRMNPKARQAKSKARLQNYDRMLAEDAKDKEAKLEIPIPNGPRLGQNVIEAVHVAKAFGDKLLYDDLNFKLPPAGIVGIIGPNGAGKTTIFKMIMNELTADKGEFLVGDTVQIGYVDQTHKDIHPEKTVFDVVSNGLEYVEIGNQKINSRAYLSKFNFMGADQNKKVGVLSGGERNRLHLAMTLKTEANVLLLDEPTNDIDVNTLRALEEGIENFAGCAVVISHDRWFLDRICTHILAFEGDSQVYWFEGSYSDYEENRRKRMGDEGPKRIKYRKLM
;
A
#
# COMPACT_ATOMS: atom_id res chain seq x y z
N HIS A 1 -3.31 -15.05 5.24
CA HIS A 1 -3.80 -13.76 4.71
C HIS A 1 -3.39 -13.51 3.26
N ASP A 2 -2.34 -14.17 2.75
CA ASP A 2 -1.97 -14.11 1.33
C ASP A 2 -3.09 -14.66 0.43
N ARG A 3 -3.84 -13.76 -0.21
CA ARG A 3 -4.97 -14.09 -1.08
C ARG A 3 -4.51 -14.75 -2.37
N TYR A 4 -3.32 -14.38 -2.87
CA TYR A 4 -2.74 -14.97 -4.06
C TYR A 4 -2.43 -16.46 -3.84
N PHE A 5 -1.84 -16.80 -2.70
CA PHE A 5 -1.61 -18.19 -2.31
C PHE A 5 -2.93 -18.97 -2.17
N LEU A 6 -3.91 -18.39 -1.47
CA LEU A 6 -5.21 -19.03 -1.27
C LEU A 6 -5.98 -19.25 -2.59
N ASP A 7 -5.74 -18.42 -3.60
CA ASP A 7 -6.44 -18.54 -4.88
C ASP A 7 -5.76 -19.50 -5.87
N ASN A 8 -4.42 -19.56 -5.83
CA ASN A 8 -3.63 -20.33 -6.81
C ASN A 8 -3.14 -21.69 -6.29
N VAL A 9 -3.04 -21.88 -4.97
CA VAL A 9 -2.44 -23.09 -4.37
C VAL A 9 -3.46 -23.89 -3.56
N ALA A 10 -4.35 -23.22 -2.82
CA ALA A 10 -5.26 -23.92 -1.93
C ALA A 10 -6.36 -24.67 -2.71
N GLY A 11 -6.49 -25.97 -2.41
CA GLY A 11 -7.60 -26.79 -2.90
C GLY A 11 -8.77 -26.90 -1.91
N TRP A 12 -8.58 -26.44 -0.68
CA TRP A 12 -9.58 -26.40 0.39
C TRP A 12 -9.38 -25.14 1.24
N ILE A 13 -10.48 -24.56 1.71
CA ILE A 13 -10.52 -23.45 2.67
C ILE A 13 -11.29 -23.93 3.90
N LEU A 14 -10.72 -23.74 5.08
CA LEU A 14 -11.44 -23.94 6.34
C LEU A 14 -11.77 -22.56 6.92
N GLU A 15 -13.05 -22.18 6.85
CA GLU A 15 -13.54 -20.95 7.47
C GLU A 15 -13.83 -21.22 8.95
N LEU A 16 -13.30 -20.38 9.83
CA LEU A 16 -13.68 -20.35 11.25
C LEU A 16 -14.66 -19.20 11.45
N ASP A 17 -15.91 -19.50 11.75
CA ASP A 17 -16.95 -18.50 12.04
C ASP A 17 -17.77 -18.95 13.26
N ARG A 18 -17.97 -18.05 14.22
CA ARG A 18 -18.71 -18.30 15.48
C ARG A 18 -18.29 -19.56 16.26
N GLY A 19 -17.01 -19.93 16.17
CA GLY A 19 -16.47 -21.12 16.84
C GLY A 19 -16.69 -22.43 16.09
N GLU A 20 -17.28 -22.39 14.89
CA GLU A 20 -17.47 -23.54 14.01
C GLU A 20 -16.50 -23.50 12.83
N GLY A 21 -16.04 -24.67 12.40
CA GLY A 21 -15.21 -24.85 11.22
C GLY A 21 -16.06 -25.29 10.03
N ILE A 22 -16.14 -24.45 8.99
CA ILE A 22 -16.89 -24.71 7.77
C ILE A 22 -15.89 -25.03 6.65
N PRO A 23 -15.69 -26.31 6.29
CA PRO A 23 -14.78 -26.67 5.20
C PRO A 23 -15.43 -26.40 3.85
N TRP A 24 -14.66 -25.83 2.94
CA TRP A 24 -15.03 -25.58 1.55
C TRP A 24 -14.00 -26.19 0.61
N LYS A 25 -14.45 -26.99 -0.35
CA LYS A 25 -13.59 -27.58 -1.37
C LYS A 25 -13.49 -26.63 -2.57
N GLY A 26 -12.42 -25.87 -2.62
CA GLY A 26 -12.14 -24.90 -3.66
C GLY A 26 -11.08 -23.89 -3.23
N ASN A 27 -10.76 -22.97 -4.13
CA ASN A 27 -9.82 -21.89 -3.88
C ASN A 27 -10.50 -20.64 -3.28
N TYR A 28 -9.72 -19.60 -3.01
CA TYR A 28 -10.20 -18.35 -2.42
C TYR A 28 -11.38 -17.71 -3.17
N SER A 29 -11.31 -17.60 -4.49
CA SER A 29 -12.36 -17.00 -5.31
C SER A 29 -13.68 -17.76 -5.22
N SER A 30 -13.62 -19.09 -5.26
CA SER A 30 -14.81 -19.94 -5.12
C SER A 30 -15.42 -19.84 -3.72
N TRP A 31 -14.57 -19.73 -2.69
CA TRP A 31 -15.00 -19.54 -1.31
C TRP A 31 -15.67 -18.16 -1.11
N LEU A 32 -15.11 -17.09 -1.69
CA LEU A 32 -15.72 -15.75 -1.64
C LEU A 32 -17.14 -15.76 -2.21
N GLU A 33 -17.36 -16.45 -3.34
CA GLU A 33 -18.68 -16.57 -3.94
C GLU A 33 -19.65 -17.35 -3.05
N GLN A 34 -19.22 -18.50 -2.51
CA GLN A 34 -20.05 -19.30 -1.61
C GLN A 34 -20.41 -18.53 -0.34
N LYS A 35 -19.44 -17.84 0.28
CA LYS A 35 -19.65 -17.03 1.47
C LYS A 35 -20.58 -15.84 1.21
N GLY A 36 -20.45 -15.19 0.06
CA GLY A 36 -21.34 -14.10 -0.36
C GLY A 36 -22.81 -14.56 -0.45
N LYS A 37 -23.06 -15.71 -1.08
CA LYS A 37 -24.41 -16.31 -1.17
C LYS A 37 -24.96 -16.68 0.21
N ARG A 38 -24.14 -17.33 1.05
CA ARG A 38 -24.53 -17.73 2.41
C ARG A 38 -24.91 -16.53 3.27
N LEU A 39 -24.11 -15.46 3.25
CA LEU A 39 -24.44 -14.24 3.99
C LEU A 39 -25.71 -13.57 3.47
N ALA A 40 -25.95 -13.57 2.16
CA ALA A 40 -27.18 -13.05 1.55
C ALA A 40 -28.44 -13.79 2.02
N GLU A 41 -28.32 -15.08 2.31
CA GLU A 41 -29.41 -15.89 2.87
C GLU A 41 -29.57 -15.69 4.39
N GLU A 42 -28.46 -15.55 5.13
CA GLU A 42 -28.46 -15.37 6.58
C GLU A 42 -28.92 -13.97 7.02
N GLU A 43 -28.62 -12.92 6.25
CA GLU A 43 -28.88 -11.53 6.61
C GLU A 43 -30.07 -10.95 5.84
N LYS A 44 -31.12 -10.53 6.56
CA LYS A 44 -32.33 -9.93 5.97
C LYS A 44 -32.11 -8.59 5.26
N THR A 45 -31.00 -7.91 5.53
CA THR A 45 -30.64 -6.61 4.97
C THR A 45 -29.19 -6.66 4.52
N GLU A 46 -28.91 -6.07 3.36
CA GLU A 46 -27.57 -6.07 2.78
C GLU A 46 -26.56 -5.39 3.71
N SER A 47 -25.68 -6.19 4.33
CA SER A 47 -24.70 -5.69 5.28
C SER A 47 -23.48 -5.09 4.59
N LYS A 48 -22.69 -4.28 5.33
CA LYS A 48 -21.37 -3.81 4.87
C LYS A 48 -20.46 -4.98 4.46
N ARG A 49 -20.57 -6.11 5.19
CA ARG A 49 -19.79 -7.34 4.94
C ARG A 49 -20.13 -7.94 3.57
N GLN A 50 -21.41 -7.99 3.20
CA GLN A 50 -21.84 -8.45 1.88
C GLN A 50 -21.32 -7.55 0.75
N LYS A 51 -21.49 -6.23 0.88
CA LYS A 51 -21.01 -5.27 -0.13
C LYS A 51 -19.51 -5.38 -0.36
N MET A 52 -18.74 -5.56 0.72
CA MET A 52 -17.30 -5.74 0.65
C MET A 52 -16.91 -7.01 -0.12
N LEU A 53 -17.55 -8.15 0.21
CA LEU A 53 -17.29 -9.42 -0.49
C LEU A 53 -17.69 -9.36 -1.97
N ALA A 54 -18.82 -8.72 -2.28
CA ALA A 54 -19.29 -8.56 -3.65
C ALA A 54 -18.29 -7.75 -4.51
N ARG A 55 -17.79 -6.63 -3.99
CA ARG A 55 -16.77 -5.81 -4.68
C ARG A 55 -15.46 -6.57 -4.90
N GLU A 56 -15.06 -7.39 -3.93
CA GLU A 56 -13.86 -8.22 -4.08
C GLU A 56 -14.04 -9.30 -5.15
N LEU A 57 -15.19 -9.99 -5.15
CA LEU A 57 -15.51 -10.98 -6.16
C LEU A 57 -15.59 -10.36 -7.57
N GLU A 58 -16.15 -9.17 -7.69
CA GLU A 58 -16.17 -8.41 -8.94
C GLU A 58 -14.76 -8.12 -9.44
N TRP A 59 -13.86 -7.67 -8.56
CA TRP A 59 -12.47 -7.42 -8.91
C TRP A 59 -11.73 -8.69 -9.37
N VAL A 60 -11.92 -9.79 -8.67
CA VAL A 60 -11.37 -11.10 -9.06
C VAL A 60 -11.82 -11.48 -10.47
N ARG A 61 -13.09 -11.26 -10.79
CA ARG A 61 -13.69 -11.57 -12.10
C ARG A 61 -13.30 -10.59 -13.21
N MET A 62 -12.77 -9.40 -12.89
CA MET A 62 -12.37 -8.42 -13.90
C MET A 62 -11.24 -8.95 -14.79
N ASN A 63 -11.48 -8.88 -16.09
CA ASN A 63 -10.53 -9.29 -17.14
C ASN A 63 -9.30 -8.36 -17.17
N PRO A 64 -8.07 -8.82 -17.53
CA PRO A 64 -6.85 -8.02 -17.45
C PRO A 64 -6.89 -6.69 -18.22
N LYS A 65 -7.56 -6.64 -19.38
CA LYS A 65 -7.75 -5.38 -20.15
C LYS A 65 -8.52 -4.30 -19.39
N ALA A 66 -9.47 -4.69 -18.51
CA ALA A 66 -10.19 -3.75 -17.67
C ALA A 66 -9.31 -3.21 -16.54
N ARG A 67 -8.34 -4.01 -16.07
CA ARG A 67 -7.34 -3.59 -15.06
C ARG A 67 -6.33 -2.59 -15.63
N GLN A 68 -5.91 -2.76 -16.88
CA GLN A 68 -4.99 -1.84 -17.58
C GLN A 68 -5.55 -0.42 -17.76
N ALA A 69 -6.87 -0.28 -17.93
CA ALA A 69 -7.50 1.05 -18.06
C ALA A 69 -7.50 1.87 -16.76
N LYS A 70 -7.09 1.29 -15.63
CA LYS A 70 -7.17 1.89 -14.30
C LYS A 70 -6.34 3.16 -14.15
N SER A 71 -5.10 3.16 -14.65
CA SER A 71 -4.22 4.34 -14.57
C SER A 71 -4.84 5.56 -15.26
N LYS A 72 -5.32 5.37 -16.50
CA LYS A 72 -5.98 6.42 -17.29
C LYS A 72 -7.30 6.88 -16.64
N ALA A 73 -8.10 5.95 -16.14
CA ALA A 73 -9.35 6.27 -15.45
C ALA A 73 -9.10 7.07 -14.17
N ARG A 74 -8.06 6.73 -13.40
CA ARG A 74 -7.69 7.44 -12.18
C ARG A 74 -7.23 8.87 -12.47
N LEU A 75 -6.37 9.05 -13.47
CA LEU A 75 -5.91 10.38 -13.89
C LEU A 75 -7.06 11.24 -14.41
N GLN A 76 -7.96 10.68 -15.23
CA GLN A 76 -9.17 11.37 -15.70
C GLN A 76 -10.10 11.78 -14.55
N ASN A 77 -10.14 10.97 -13.50
CA ASN A 77 -10.93 11.25 -12.32
C ASN A 77 -10.18 12.09 -11.29
N TYR A 78 -8.93 12.52 -11.52
CA TYR A 78 -8.13 13.24 -10.52
C TYR A 78 -8.83 14.51 -10.04
N ASP A 79 -9.24 15.39 -10.97
CA ASP A 79 -9.95 16.62 -10.61
C ASP A 79 -11.27 16.32 -9.90
N ARG A 80 -11.97 15.24 -10.28
CA ARG A 80 -13.18 14.80 -9.58
C ARG A 80 -12.87 14.27 -8.17
N MET A 81 -11.81 13.50 -7.99
CA MET A 81 -11.38 12.96 -6.69
C MET A 81 -10.95 14.08 -5.74
N LEU A 82 -10.37 15.15 -6.29
CA LEU A 82 -9.96 16.33 -5.54
C LEU A 82 -11.16 17.25 -5.22
N ALA A 83 -12.10 17.41 -6.16
CA ALA A 83 -13.24 18.33 -6.07
C ALA A 83 -14.49 17.73 -5.40
N GLU A 84 -14.65 16.39 -5.39
CA GLU A 84 -15.72 15.75 -4.64
C GLU A 84 -15.60 16.12 -3.16
N ASP A 85 -16.65 16.77 -2.63
CA ASP A 85 -16.73 17.17 -1.23
C ASP A 85 -16.38 15.98 -0.33
N ALA A 86 -15.28 16.13 0.42
CA ALA A 86 -14.77 15.20 1.44
C ALA A 86 -15.88 14.63 2.35
N LYS A 87 -16.95 15.43 2.59
CA LYS A 87 -18.06 15.10 3.48
C LYS A 87 -18.83 13.83 3.12
N ASP A 88 -19.08 13.53 1.84
CA ASP A 88 -19.95 12.41 1.45
C ASP A 88 -19.20 11.08 1.24
N LYS A 89 -17.91 11.14 0.90
CA LYS A 89 -17.05 9.96 0.71
C LYS A 89 -16.43 9.48 2.02
N GLU A 90 -15.89 10.38 2.83
CA GLU A 90 -15.14 10.01 4.01
C GLU A 90 -16.03 9.32 5.06
N ALA A 91 -17.35 9.62 5.11
CA ALA A 91 -18.28 8.99 6.06
C ALA A 91 -18.51 7.49 5.81
N LYS A 92 -18.13 6.98 4.63
CA LYS A 92 -18.33 5.57 4.23
C LYS A 92 -17.07 4.73 4.32
N LEU A 93 -15.89 5.34 4.26
CA LEU A 93 -14.62 4.63 4.25
C LEU A 93 -14.25 4.14 5.65
N GLU A 94 -13.76 2.91 5.73
CA GLU A 94 -13.26 2.38 7.00
C GLU A 94 -11.94 3.05 7.40
N ILE A 95 -11.01 3.29 6.48
CA ILE A 95 -9.79 4.07 6.72
C ILE A 95 -9.80 5.29 5.80
N PRO A 96 -10.26 6.46 6.29
CA PRO A 96 -10.18 7.69 5.50
C PRO A 96 -8.72 8.16 5.43
N ILE A 97 -8.30 8.55 4.23
CA ILE A 97 -7.01 9.18 3.97
C ILE A 97 -7.33 10.60 3.50
N PRO A 98 -6.92 11.64 4.24
CA PRO A 98 -7.24 13.01 3.88
C PRO A 98 -6.46 13.40 2.62
N ASN A 99 -7.12 14.15 1.73
CA ASN A 99 -6.44 14.67 0.56
C ASN A 99 -5.51 15.81 0.97
N GLY A 100 -4.24 15.75 0.55
CA GLY A 100 -3.32 16.87 0.69
C GLY A 100 -3.55 17.98 -0.34
N PRO A 101 -2.67 19.00 -0.37
CA PRO A 101 -2.77 20.10 -1.32
C PRO A 101 -2.61 19.61 -2.77
N ARG A 102 -3.08 20.41 -3.72
CA ARG A 102 -3.04 20.08 -5.15
C ARG A 102 -1.61 19.77 -5.61
N LEU A 103 -1.44 18.64 -6.29
CA LEU A 103 -0.18 18.25 -6.91
C LEU A 103 0.02 18.94 -8.27
N GLY A 104 1.27 19.32 -8.54
CA GLY A 104 1.73 19.69 -9.87
C GLY A 104 1.82 18.49 -10.82
N GLN A 105 2.14 18.77 -12.09
CA GLN A 105 2.26 17.75 -13.13
C GLN A 105 3.50 16.85 -12.99
N ASN A 106 4.57 17.38 -12.38
CA ASN A 106 5.78 16.62 -12.08
C ASN A 106 5.78 16.34 -10.58
N VAL A 107 5.64 15.06 -10.21
CA VAL A 107 5.64 14.64 -8.80
C VAL A 107 7.02 14.13 -8.40
N ILE A 108 7.49 13.06 -9.03
CA ILE A 108 8.84 12.52 -8.86
C ILE A 108 9.38 12.14 -10.24
N GLU A 109 10.62 12.52 -10.54
CA GLU A 109 11.29 12.20 -11.80
C GLU A 109 12.74 11.80 -11.52
N ALA A 110 13.15 10.65 -12.07
CA ALA A 110 14.52 10.18 -12.05
C ALA A 110 15.05 10.12 -13.48
N VAL A 111 16.21 10.76 -13.71
CA VAL A 111 16.87 10.84 -15.01
C VAL A 111 18.30 10.33 -14.86
N HIS A 112 18.58 9.19 -15.49
CA HIS A 112 19.88 8.51 -15.48
C HIS A 112 20.48 8.34 -14.07
N VAL A 113 19.64 8.05 -13.08
CA VAL A 113 20.05 8.03 -11.67
C VAL A 113 20.90 6.80 -11.36
N ALA A 114 22.08 7.01 -10.79
CA ALA A 114 22.91 5.94 -10.24
C ALA A 114 23.13 6.13 -8.74
N LYS A 115 23.10 5.02 -7.99
CA LYS A 115 23.39 5.03 -6.54
C LYS A 115 24.14 3.78 -6.10
N ALA A 116 25.17 3.98 -5.29
CA ALA A 116 25.96 2.95 -4.65
C ALA A 116 26.18 3.23 -3.16
N PHE A 117 26.50 2.18 -2.40
CA PHE A 117 27.03 2.28 -1.04
C PHE A 117 28.31 1.45 -0.94
N GLY A 118 29.45 2.11 -0.75
CA GLY A 118 30.76 1.47 -0.88
C GLY A 118 30.89 0.81 -2.25
N ASP A 119 31.26 -0.46 -2.29
CA ASP A 119 31.46 -1.21 -3.54
C ASP A 119 30.16 -1.79 -4.14
N LYS A 120 29.03 -1.59 -3.46
CA LYS A 120 27.74 -2.18 -3.83
C LYS A 120 26.91 -1.18 -4.62
N LEU A 121 26.82 -1.39 -5.94
CA LEU A 121 25.90 -0.67 -6.81
C LEU A 121 24.46 -1.14 -6.52
N LEU A 122 23.55 -0.20 -6.24
CA LEU A 122 22.14 -0.50 -6.01
C LEU A 122 21.34 -0.40 -7.30
N TYR A 123 21.55 0.69 -8.05
CA TYR A 123 21.00 0.88 -9.39
C TYR A 123 21.94 1.71 -10.25
N ASP A 124 21.94 1.36 -11.53
CA ASP A 124 22.71 2.00 -12.61
C ASP A 124 21.70 2.45 -13.67
N ASP A 125 21.69 3.74 -14.00
CA ASP A 125 20.84 4.31 -15.04
C ASP A 125 19.30 4.18 -14.80
N LEU A 126 18.85 4.51 -13.60
CA LEU A 126 17.42 4.52 -13.25
C LEU A 126 16.70 5.71 -13.89
N ASN A 127 15.65 5.38 -14.66
CA ASN A 127 14.78 6.36 -15.32
C ASN A 127 13.31 6.06 -15.02
N PHE A 128 12.60 7.00 -14.42
CA PHE A 128 11.15 6.90 -14.25
C PHE A 128 10.51 8.27 -14.01
N LYS A 129 9.21 8.37 -14.27
CA LYS A 129 8.41 9.56 -13.97
C LYS A 129 7.09 9.16 -13.34
N LEU A 130 6.87 9.60 -12.10
CA LEU A 130 5.62 9.44 -11.39
C LEU A 130 4.68 10.62 -11.74
N PRO A 131 3.56 10.38 -12.45
CA PRO A 131 2.56 11.41 -12.70
C PRO A 131 1.69 11.66 -11.46
N PRO A 132 0.92 12.77 -11.43
CA PRO A 132 -0.12 12.99 -10.43
C PRO A 132 -1.14 11.85 -10.45
N ALA A 133 -1.71 11.55 -9.29
CA ALA A 133 -2.60 10.40 -9.04
C ALA A 133 -1.94 9.01 -9.22
N GLY A 134 -0.66 8.94 -9.55
CA GLY A 134 0.05 7.68 -9.75
C GLY A 134 0.29 6.93 -8.44
N ILE A 135 0.02 5.64 -8.47
CA ILE A 135 0.36 4.69 -7.39
C ILE A 135 1.45 3.76 -7.92
N VAL A 136 2.63 3.80 -7.31
CA VAL A 136 3.81 3.03 -7.69
C VAL A 136 4.06 1.93 -6.68
N GLY A 137 4.07 0.69 -7.15
CA GLY A 137 4.53 -0.47 -6.38
C GLY A 137 6.02 -0.70 -6.59
N ILE A 138 6.82 -0.65 -5.52
CA ILE A 138 8.24 -0.98 -5.56
C ILE A 138 8.44 -2.43 -5.12
N ILE A 139 8.96 -3.27 -6.03
CA ILE A 139 9.15 -4.70 -5.80
C ILE A 139 10.61 -5.12 -6.01
N GLY A 140 11.00 -6.22 -5.37
CA GLY A 140 12.35 -6.78 -5.46
C GLY A 140 12.81 -7.37 -4.12
N PRO A 141 13.97 -8.04 -4.07
CA PRO A 141 14.40 -8.72 -2.86
C PRO A 141 14.81 -7.72 -1.77
N ASN A 142 15.00 -8.24 -0.57
CA ASN A 142 15.53 -7.45 0.55
C ASN A 142 16.98 -7.03 0.26
N GLY A 143 17.30 -5.78 0.58
CA GLY A 143 18.62 -5.21 0.32
C GLY A 143 18.88 -4.74 -1.12
N ALA A 144 17.88 -4.75 -2.00
CA ALA A 144 17.98 -4.25 -3.37
C ALA A 144 18.13 -2.72 -3.48
N GLY A 145 17.80 -1.98 -2.41
CA GLY A 145 17.80 -0.51 -2.42
C GLY A 145 16.42 0.15 -2.51
N LYS A 146 15.33 -0.60 -2.26
CA LYS A 146 13.96 -0.06 -2.24
C LYS A 146 13.81 1.12 -1.27
N THR A 147 14.23 0.96 -0.02
CA THR A 147 14.21 2.03 1.00
C THR A 147 15.15 3.20 0.64
N THR A 148 16.19 2.97 -0.18
CA THR A 148 17.04 4.04 -0.70
C THR A 148 16.26 5.00 -1.59
N ILE A 149 15.27 4.50 -2.35
CA ILE A 149 14.36 5.35 -3.14
C ILE A 149 13.57 6.27 -2.21
N PHE A 150 13.05 5.77 -1.09
CA PHE A 150 12.32 6.60 -0.12
C PHE A 150 13.21 7.73 0.42
N LYS A 151 14.46 7.43 0.78
CA LYS A 151 15.41 8.45 1.27
C LYS A 151 15.71 9.52 0.23
N MET A 152 15.80 9.17 -1.05
CA MET A 152 15.95 10.16 -2.11
C MET A 152 14.68 10.99 -2.30
N ILE A 153 13.49 10.39 -2.21
CA ILE A 153 12.22 11.13 -2.25
C ILE A 153 12.12 12.13 -1.10
N MET A 154 12.59 11.76 0.09
CA MET A 154 12.62 12.64 1.27
C MET A 154 13.75 13.67 1.25
N ASN A 155 14.57 13.71 0.19
CA ASN A 155 15.78 14.54 0.08
C ASN A 155 16.81 14.29 1.20
N GLU A 156 16.77 13.14 1.86
CA GLU A 156 17.77 12.73 2.87
C GLU A 156 19.04 12.16 2.23
N LEU A 157 18.95 11.79 0.96
CA LEU A 157 20.03 11.17 0.21
C LEU A 157 20.01 11.68 -1.23
N THR A 158 21.19 11.99 -1.76
CA THR A 158 21.35 12.40 -3.16
C THR A 158 21.79 11.23 -4.04
N ALA A 159 21.48 11.30 -5.34
CA ALA A 159 22.05 10.40 -6.32
C ALA A 159 23.57 10.61 -6.46
N ASP A 160 24.30 9.58 -6.87
CA ASP A 160 25.74 9.68 -7.17
C ASP A 160 25.98 10.16 -8.61
N LYS A 161 25.06 9.82 -9.53
CA LYS A 161 24.99 10.34 -10.90
C LYS A 161 23.53 10.53 -11.30
N GLY A 162 23.31 11.34 -12.34
CA GLY A 162 21.97 11.69 -12.82
C GLY A 162 21.26 12.65 -11.90
N GLU A 163 19.96 12.83 -12.13
CA GLU A 163 19.12 13.78 -11.40
C GLU A 163 17.89 13.07 -10.83
N PHE A 164 17.64 13.28 -9.54
CA PHE A 164 16.43 12.82 -8.86
C PHE A 164 15.66 14.06 -8.38
N LEU A 165 14.54 14.34 -9.02
CA LEU A 165 13.76 15.55 -8.84
C LEU A 165 12.44 15.22 -8.13
N VAL A 166 12.15 15.99 -7.08
CA VAL A 166 10.87 15.95 -6.36
C VAL A 166 10.20 17.31 -6.57
N GLY A 167 8.96 17.32 -7.06
CA GLY A 167 8.26 18.55 -7.42
C GLY A 167 7.96 19.46 -6.23
N ASP A 168 7.95 20.78 -6.45
CA ASP A 168 7.81 21.78 -5.39
C ASP A 168 6.47 21.70 -4.61
N THR A 169 5.42 21.17 -5.25
CA THR A 169 4.10 20.97 -4.62
C THR A 169 4.01 19.70 -3.77
N VAL A 170 5.04 18.86 -3.76
CA VAL A 170 5.03 17.58 -3.05
C VAL A 170 5.11 17.81 -1.54
N GLN A 171 4.12 17.25 -0.84
CA GLN A 171 4.10 17.11 0.60
C GLN A 171 4.08 15.62 0.93
N ILE A 172 5.18 15.17 1.54
CA ILE A 172 5.43 13.75 1.80
C ILE A 172 4.78 13.35 3.13
N GLY A 173 3.98 12.29 3.08
CA GLY A 173 3.48 11.58 4.24
C GLY A 173 4.31 10.33 4.43
N TYR A 174 5.22 10.37 5.40
CA TYR A 174 5.99 9.21 5.84
C TYR A 174 6.35 9.39 7.31
N VAL A 175 6.10 8.35 8.09
CA VAL A 175 6.48 8.31 9.50
C VAL A 175 7.36 7.09 9.72
N ASP A 176 8.56 7.31 10.25
CA ASP A 176 9.51 6.25 10.59
C ASP A 176 9.89 6.28 12.07
N GLN A 177 10.86 5.45 12.47
CA GLN A 177 11.30 5.33 13.85
C GLN A 177 11.95 6.61 14.40
N THR A 178 12.43 7.49 13.52
CA THR A 178 13.10 8.75 13.90
C THR A 178 12.12 9.91 14.04
N HIS A 179 10.84 9.68 13.74
CA HIS A 179 9.82 10.70 13.78
C HIS A 179 9.69 11.33 15.18
N LYS A 180 9.73 12.67 15.22
CA LYS A 180 9.78 13.48 16.45
C LYS A 180 8.70 13.15 17.49
N ASP A 181 7.52 12.74 17.04
CA ASP A 181 6.37 12.47 17.91
C ASP A 181 6.41 11.06 18.53
N ILE A 182 7.32 10.20 18.06
CA ILE A 182 7.49 8.84 18.54
C ILE A 182 8.45 8.83 19.72
N HIS A 183 7.88 8.86 20.93
CA HIS A 183 8.66 8.75 22.17
C HIS A 183 8.49 7.36 22.79
N PRO A 184 9.59 6.65 23.14
CA PRO A 184 9.52 5.30 23.69
C PRO A 184 8.66 5.16 24.95
N GLU A 185 8.56 6.22 25.75
CA GLU A 185 7.80 6.25 27.00
C GLU A 185 6.31 6.54 26.84
N LYS A 186 5.90 7.10 25.70
CA LYS A 186 4.49 7.37 25.40
C LYS A 186 3.78 6.10 24.97
N THR A 187 2.47 6.04 25.22
CA THR A 187 1.65 4.92 24.73
C THR A 187 1.35 5.06 23.25
N VAL A 188 0.96 3.96 22.60
CA VAL A 188 0.42 3.97 21.23
C VAL A 188 -0.72 4.99 21.11
N PHE A 189 -1.62 5.01 22.10
CA PHE A 189 -2.73 5.95 22.15
C PHE A 189 -2.24 7.40 22.16
N ASP A 190 -1.29 7.73 23.04
CA ASP A 190 -0.80 9.10 23.18
C ASP A 190 -0.06 9.58 21.93
N VAL A 191 0.72 8.70 21.28
CA VAL A 191 1.45 9.05 20.05
C VAL A 191 0.50 9.35 18.90
N VAL A 192 -0.57 8.56 18.74
CA VAL A 192 -1.52 8.75 17.63
C VAL A 192 -2.50 9.88 17.89
N SER A 193 -3.00 10.01 19.12
CA SER A 193 -4.08 10.93 19.48
C SER A 193 -3.63 12.22 20.16
N ASN A 194 -2.37 12.33 20.56
CA ASN A 194 -1.89 13.37 21.47
C ASN A 194 -2.70 13.43 22.79
N GLY A 195 -3.21 12.28 23.25
CA GLY A 195 -4.02 12.17 24.46
C GLY A 195 -5.49 12.58 24.28
N LEU A 196 -5.92 12.88 23.06
CA LEU A 196 -7.28 13.33 22.76
C LEU A 196 -8.23 12.14 22.53
N GLU A 197 -9.49 12.29 22.94
CA GLU A 197 -10.52 11.28 22.71
C GLU A 197 -10.83 11.06 21.22
N TYR A 198 -10.59 12.10 20.41
CA TYR A 198 -10.82 12.07 18.97
C TYR A 198 -9.57 12.51 18.21
N VAL A 199 -9.32 11.85 17.09
CA VAL A 199 -8.38 12.28 16.06
C VAL A 199 -9.13 13.00 14.95
N GLU A 200 -8.53 14.08 14.48
CA GLU A 200 -9.01 14.79 13.29
C GLU A 200 -8.23 14.27 12.09
N ILE A 201 -8.96 13.80 11.08
CA ILE A 201 -8.40 13.28 9.83
C ILE A 201 -9.14 13.98 8.69
N GLY A 202 -8.47 14.96 8.08
CA GLY A 202 -9.12 15.90 7.19
C GLY A 202 -10.29 16.59 7.90
N ASN A 203 -11.50 16.48 7.35
CA ASN A 203 -12.69 17.09 7.92
C ASN A 203 -13.44 16.18 8.92
N GLN A 204 -12.89 15.00 9.24
CA GLN A 204 -13.55 14.03 10.10
C GLN A 204 -13.00 14.00 11.51
N LYS A 205 -13.93 13.89 12.47
CA LYS A 205 -13.62 13.63 13.87
C LYS A 205 -13.92 12.16 14.18
N ILE A 206 -12.87 11.36 14.39
CA ILE A 206 -12.98 9.92 14.62
C ILE A 206 -12.53 9.63 16.05
N ASN A 207 -13.26 8.78 16.77
CA ASN A 207 -12.80 8.34 18.10
C ASN A 207 -11.42 7.68 17.99
N SER A 208 -10.47 8.16 18.78
CA SER A 208 -9.06 7.77 18.73
C SER A 208 -8.84 6.27 18.95
N ARG A 209 -9.61 5.68 19.88
CA ARG A 209 -9.56 4.25 20.19
C ARG A 209 -10.09 3.42 19.02
N ALA A 210 -11.19 3.86 18.41
CA ALA A 210 -11.75 3.23 17.22
C ALA A 210 -10.81 3.34 16.00
N TYR A 211 -10.11 4.47 15.85
CA TYR A 211 -9.11 4.64 14.80
C TYR A 211 -7.95 3.65 14.97
N LEU A 212 -7.40 3.54 16.18
CA LEU A 212 -6.31 2.59 16.48
C LEU A 212 -6.70 1.13 16.30
N SER A 213 -7.95 0.76 16.61
CA SER A 213 -8.45 -0.59 16.37
C SER A 213 -8.41 -0.98 14.89
N LYS A 214 -8.51 -0.02 13.97
CA LYS A 214 -8.34 -0.27 12.52
C LYS A 214 -6.91 -0.70 12.17
N PHE A 215 -5.92 -0.42 13.01
CA PHE A 215 -4.53 -0.86 12.81
C PHE A 215 -4.17 -2.03 13.73
N ASN A 216 -5.18 -2.80 14.13
CA ASN A 216 -5.04 -3.97 15.00
C ASN A 216 -4.36 -3.68 16.34
N PHE A 217 -4.59 -2.48 16.90
CA PHE A 217 -4.30 -2.20 18.31
C PHE A 217 -5.60 -2.31 19.10
N MET A 218 -5.78 -3.41 19.84
CA MET A 218 -7.02 -3.70 20.56
C MET A 218 -6.85 -3.57 22.07
N GLY A 219 -7.84 -2.99 22.75
CA GLY A 219 -7.90 -2.93 24.22
C GLY A 219 -6.58 -2.48 24.88
N ALA A 220 -5.93 -3.40 25.60
CA ALA A 220 -4.68 -3.13 26.31
C ALA A 220 -3.50 -2.76 25.40
N ASP A 221 -3.49 -3.20 24.13
CA ASP A 221 -2.41 -2.91 23.19
C ASP A 221 -2.24 -1.42 22.94
N GLN A 222 -3.34 -0.67 22.97
CA GLN A 222 -3.32 0.77 22.76
C GLN A 222 -2.64 1.53 23.91
N ASN A 223 -2.52 0.90 25.09
CA ASN A 223 -1.84 1.46 26.25
C ASN A 223 -0.39 0.96 26.38
N LYS A 224 0.09 0.11 25.45
CA LYS A 224 1.50 -0.29 25.40
C LYS A 224 2.36 0.94 25.10
N LYS A 225 3.49 1.03 25.79
CA LYS A 225 4.54 2.00 25.48
C LYS A 225 5.17 1.69 24.12
N VAL A 226 5.51 2.72 23.36
CA VAL A 226 6.13 2.53 22.04
C VAL A 226 7.45 1.73 22.14
N GLY A 227 8.23 1.95 23.20
CA GLY A 227 9.50 1.27 23.40
C GLY A 227 9.39 -0.25 23.45
N VAL A 228 8.24 -0.80 23.88
CA VAL A 228 8.03 -2.24 24.02
C VAL A 228 7.38 -2.90 22.80
N LEU A 229 6.99 -2.11 21.79
CA LEU A 229 6.35 -2.65 20.58
C LEU A 229 7.33 -3.50 19.78
N SER A 230 6.83 -4.63 19.28
CA SER A 230 7.50 -5.46 18.27
C SER A 230 7.68 -4.69 16.96
N GLY A 231 8.55 -5.18 16.06
CA GLY A 231 8.76 -4.56 14.75
C GLY A 231 7.48 -4.40 13.92
N GLY A 232 6.62 -5.43 13.93
CA GLY A 232 5.31 -5.40 13.26
C GLY A 232 4.34 -4.41 13.88
N GLU A 233 4.24 -4.37 15.22
CA GLU A 233 3.44 -3.35 15.92
C GLU A 233 3.94 -1.93 15.60
N ARG A 234 5.26 -1.70 15.57
CA ARG A 234 5.82 -0.40 15.19
C ARG A 234 5.45 -0.01 13.76
N ASN A 235 5.49 -0.95 12.82
CA ASN A 235 5.10 -0.68 11.44
C ASN A 235 3.63 -0.26 11.33
N ARG A 236 2.74 -0.93 12.08
CA ARG A 236 1.32 -0.54 12.14
C ARG A 236 1.12 0.84 12.78
N LEU A 237 1.91 1.19 13.79
CA LEU A 237 1.90 2.52 14.39
C LEU A 237 2.34 3.58 13.37
N HIS A 238 3.43 3.34 12.64
CA HIS A 238 3.91 4.24 11.59
C HIS A 238 2.86 4.43 10.49
N LEU A 239 2.20 3.35 10.07
CA LEU A 239 1.13 3.42 9.08
C LEU A 239 -0.04 4.28 9.58
N ALA A 240 -0.51 4.05 10.80
CA ALA A 240 -1.57 4.87 11.41
C ALA A 240 -1.17 6.36 11.51
N MET A 241 0.09 6.64 11.85
CA MET A 241 0.60 8.01 11.90
C MET A 241 0.72 8.65 10.52
N THR A 242 1.11 7.87 9.51
CA THR A 242 1.29 8.35 8.13
C THR A 242 -0.05 8.68 7.49
N LEU A 243 -1.06 7.81 7.64
CA LEU A 243 -2.35 7.97 6.97
C LEU A 243 -3.22 9.11 7.53
N LYS A 244 -2.91 9.65 8.70
CA LYS A 244 -3.57 10.86 9.22
C LYS A 244 -2.93 12.16 8.74
N THR A 245 -1.79 12.11 8.04
CA THR A 245 -1.14 13.32 7.52
C THR A 245 -1.90 13.84 6.30
N GLU A 246 -2.07 15.16 6.18
CA GLU A 246 -2.64 15.82 5.01
C GLU A 246 -1.62 15.94 3.86
N ALA A 247 -0.90 14.85 3.62
CA ALA A 247 0.11 14.76 2.58
C ALA A 247 -0.53 14.46 1.23
N ASN A 248 0.15 14.81 0.13
CA ASN A 248 -0.28 14.49 -1.21
C ASN A 248 0.59 13.40 -1.89
N VAL A 249 1.72 13.02 -1.28
CA VAL A 249 2.52 11.85 -1.65
C VAL A 249 2.73 10.97 -0.42
N LEU A 250 2.15 9.77 -0.41
CA LEU A 250 2.32 8.80 0.69
C LEU A 250 3.45 7.83 0.38
N LEU A 251 4.35 7.63 1.34
CA LEU A 251 5.35 6.56 1.27
C LEU A 251 4.95 5.44 2.24
N LEU A 252 4.71 4.24 1.73
CA LEU A 252 4.24 3.11 2.53
C LEU A 252 5.26 1.99 2.45
N ASP A 253 5.96 1.71 3.56
CA ASP A 253 6.97 0.64 3.63
C ASP A 253 6.35 -0.63 4.24
N GLU A 254 6.18 -1.66 3.42
CA GLU A 254 5.61 -2.96 3.80
C GLU A 254 4.27 -2.84 4.57
N PRO A 255 3.29 -2.04 4.09
CA PRO A 255 2.07 -1.75 4.85
C PRO A 255 1.16 -2.97 5.03
N THR A 256 1.43 -4.06 4.31
CA THR A 256 0.64 -5.29 4.33
C THR A 256 1.05 -6.26 5.44
N ASN A 257 2.22 -6.05 6.06
CA ASN A 257 2.74 -6.95 7.08
C ASN A 257 2.01 -6.79 8.41
N ASP A 258 1.67 -7.93 9.03
CA ASP A 258 1.03 -8.00 10.34
C ASP A 258 -0.34 -7.32 10.43
N ILE A 259 -1.00 -7.10 9.29
CA ILE A 259 -2.36 -6.55 9.17
C ILE A 259 -3.33 -7.65 8.73
N ASP A 260 -4.56 -7.65 9.28
CA ASP A 260 -5.60 -8.59 8.90
C ASP A 260 -6.24 -8.23 7.54
N VAL A 261 -6.96 -9.18 6.95
CA VAL A 261 -7.52 -9.03 5.59
C VAL A 261 -8.54 -7.89 5.50
N ASN A 262 -9.34 -7.64 6.54
CA ASN A 262 -10.35 -6.57 6.49
C ASN A 262 -9.68 -5.20 6.53
N THR A 263 -8.72 -5.02 7.43
CA THR A 263 -7.92 -3.80 7.49
C THR A 263 -7.16 -3.56 6.19
N LEU A 264 -6.57 -4.62 5.61
CA LEU A 264 -5.86 -4.51 4.34
C LEU A 264 -6.80 -4.07 3.20
N ARG A 265 -8.05 -4.55 3.18
CA ARG A 265 -9.08 -4.06 2.23
C ARG A 265 -9.49 -2.62 2.49
N ALA A 266 -9.65 -2.22 3.75
CA ALA A 266 -9.94 -0.84 4.11
C ALA A 266 -8.82 0.11 3.66
N LEU A 267 -7.56 -0.34 3.76
CA LEU A 267 -6.41 0.37 3.25
C LEU A 267 -6.42 0.45 1.71
N GLU A 268 -6.72 -0.65 1.03
CA GLU A 268 -6.89 -0.69 -0.43
C GLU A 268 -7.93 0.35 -0.88
N GLU A 269 -9.10 0.39 -0.23
CA GLU A 269 -10.18 1.33 -0.54
C GLU A 269 -9.80 2.78 -0.21
N GLY A 270 -9.10 3.00 0.91
CA GLY A 270 -8.57 4.32 1.29
C GLY A 270 -7.60 4.86 0.23
N ILE A 271 -6.61 4.07 -0.16
CA ILE A 271 -5.62 4.46 -1.19
C ILE A 271 -6.31 4.66 -2.55
N GLU A 272 -7.29 3.81 -2.90
CA GLU A 272 -8.03 3.96 -4.15
C GLU A 272 -8.84 5.27 -4.20
N ASN A 273 -9.30 5.79 -3.07
CA ASN A 273 -10.05 7.05 -3.02
C ASN A 273 -9.17 8.29 -2.75
N PHE A 274 -7.92 8.11 -2.35
CA PHE A 274 -6.98 9.20 -2.08
C PHE A 274 -6.58 9.97 -3.37
N ALA A 275 -6.83 11.27 -3.40
CA ALA A 275 -6.52 12.16 -4.52
C ALA A 275 -5.07 12.65 -4.52
N GLY A 276 -4.12 11.73 -4.30
CA GLY A 276 -2.68 11.99 -4.32
C GLY A 276 -1.92 10.84 -4.96
N CYS A 277 -0.61 10.82 -4.75
CA CYS A 277 0.26 9.73 -5.18
C CYS A 277 0.64 8.85 -4.00
N ALA A 278 0.89 7.57 -4.26
CA ALA A 278 1.42 6.66 -3.26
C ALA A 278 2.59 5.86 -3.83
N VAL A 279 3.67 5.76 -3.06
CA VAL A 279 4.82 4.91 -3.36
C VAL A 279 4.84 3.82 -2.31
N VAL A 280 4.64 2.58 -2.74
CA VAL A 280 4.38 1.46 -1.84
C VAL A 280 5.41 0.36 -2.06
N ILE A 281 6.16 0.04 -1.02
CA ILE A 281 7.01 -1.15 -0.97
C ILE A 281 6.16 -2.28 -0.38
N SER A 282 5.99 -3.39 -1.09
CA SER A 282 5.30 -4.57 -0.55
C SER A 282 5.70 -5.83 -1.31
N HIS A 283 5.63 -6.98 -0.63
CA HIS A 283 5.68 -8.30 -1.28
C HIS A 283 4.29 -8.90 -1.54
N ASP A 284 3.21 -8.24 -1.11
CA ASP A 284 1.84 -8.71 -1.33
C ASP A 284 1.39 -8.38 -2.76
N ARG A 285 1.46 -9.40 -3.61
CA ARG A 285 1.10 -9.32 -5.04
C ARG A 285 -0.34 -8.90 -5.26
N TRP A 286 -1.26 -9.34 -4.40
CA TRP A 286 -2.67 -9.04 -4.54
C TRP A 286 -2.94 -7.57 -4.23
N PHE A 287 -2.35 -7.10 -3.13
CA PHE A 287 -2.43 -5.70 -2.74
C PHE A 287 -1.87 -4.79 -3.83
N LEU A 288 -0.68 -5.09 -4.34
CA LEU A 288 -0.05 -4.35 -5.44
C LEU A 288 -0.90 -4.39 -6.71
N ASP A 289 -1.41 -5.55 -7.12
CA ASP A 289 -2.26 -5.65 -8.32
C ASP A 289 -3.53 -4.81 -8.19
N ARG A 290 -4.05 -4.69 -6.97
CA ARG A 290 -5.28 -3.93 -6.72
C ARG A 290 -5.05 -2.43 -6.74
N ILE A 291 -3.98 -1.90 -6.16
CA ILE A 291 -3.81 -0.44 -6.01
C ILE A 291 -2.87 0.17 -7.05
N CYS A 292 -1.87 -0.56 -7.53
CA CYS A 292 -0.80 0.00 -8.32
C CYS A 292 -1.25 0.32 -9.75
N THR A 293 -0.75 1.44 -10.22
CA THR A 293 -0.86 1.90 -11.62
C THR A 293 0.47 1.78 -12.35
N HIS A 294 1.56 1.66 -11.59
CA HIS A 294 2.93 1.56 -12.06
C HIS A 294 3.69 0.59 -11.14
N ILE A 295 4.69 -0.08 -11.70
CA ILE A 295 5.60 -0.97 -10.97
C ILE A 295 7.04 -0.50 -11.20
N LEU A 296 7.79 -0.36 -10.12
CA LEU A 296 9.23 -0.15 -10.12
C LEU A 296 9.90 -1.43 -9.61
N ALA A 297 10.39 -2.24 -10.54
CA ALA A 297 10.89 -3.58 -10.25
C ALA A 297 12.41 -3.64 -10.21
N PHE A 298 12.97 -4.08 -9.09
CA PHE A 298 14.39 -4.39 -8.96
C PHE A 298 14.63 -5.83 -9.44
N GLU A 299 15.05 -5.98 -10.70
CA GLU A 299 15.15 -7.28 -11.38
C GLU A 299 16.48 -8.01 -11.12
N GLY A 300 17.44 -7.35 -10.46
CA GLY A 300 18.78 -7.88 -10.19
C GLY A 300 19.86 -7.18 -11.00
N ASP A 301 21.13 -7.50 -10.74
CA ASP A 301 22.29 -6.91 -11.43
C ASP A 301 22.30 -5.36 -11.45
N SER A 302 21.70 -4.73 -10.44
CA SER A 302 21.51 -3.27 -10.33
C SER A 302 20.60 -2.67 -11.41
N GLN A 303 19.77 -3.50 -12.05
CA GLN A 303 18.76 -3.05 -13.00
C GLN A 303 17.43 -2.83 -12.28
N VAL A 304 16.83 -1.69 -12.58
CA VAL A 304 15.50 -1.31 -12.10
C VAL A 304 14.63 -0.99 -13.30
N TYR A 305 13.52 -1.71 -13.41
CA TYR A 305 12.60 -1.62 -14.54
C TYR A 305 11.34 -0.84 -14.13
N TRP A 306 11.04 0.22 -14.87
CA TRP A 306 9.80 0.97 -14.74
C TRP A 306 8.74 0.40 -15.69
N PHE A 307 7.55 0.14 -15.16
CA PHE A 307 6.44 -0.42 -15.92
C PHE A 307 5.14 0.31 -15.60
N GLU A 308 4.37 0.66 -16.63
CA GLU A 308 3.03 1.24 -16.51
C GLU A 308 1.98 0.12 -16.59
N GLY A 309 1.29 -0.15 -15.48
CA GLY A 309 0.29 -1.20 -15.36
C GLY A 309 0.22 -1.81 -13.96
N SER A 310 -0.63 -2.82 -13.80
CA SER A 310 -0.74 -3.54 -12.53
C SER A 310 0.43 -4.51 -12.31
N TYR A 311 0.50 -5.13 -11.13
CA TYR A 311 1.50 -6.18 -10.86
C TYR A 311 1.38 -7.36 -11.82
N SER A 312 0.16 -7.81 -12.13
CA SER A 312 -0.08 -8.93 -13.06
C SER A 312 0.34 -8.59 -14.48
N ASP A 313 0.07 -7.37 -14.94
CA ASP A 313 0.52 -6.88 -16.25
C ASP A 313 2.06 -6.88 -16.35
N TYR A 314 2.73 -6.43 -15.28
CA TYR A 314 4.18 -6.46 -15.17
C TYR A 314 4.72 -7.91 -15.21
N GLU A 315 4.12 -8.85 -14.47
CA GLU A 315 4.57 -10.25 -14.49
C GLU A 315 4.40 -10.90 -15.86
N GLU A 316 3.33 -10.59 -16.60
CA GLU A 316 3.17 -11.05 -17.99
C GLU A 316 4.25 -10.44 -18.90
N ASN A 317 4.51 -9.14 -18.76
CA ASN A 317 5.58 -8.44 -19.49
C ASN A 317 6.95 -9.05 -19.18
N ARG A 318 7.24 -9.29 -17.90
CA ARG A 318 8.50 -9.88 -17.44
C ARG A 318 8.69 -11.28 -17.99
N ARG A 319 7.67 -12.14 -17.96
CA ARG A 319 7.72 -13.49 -18.57
C ARG A 319 8.02 -13.43 -20.07
N LYS A 320 7.45 -12.47 -20.79
CA LYS A 320 7.73 -12.26 -22.22
C LYS A 320 9.16 -11.77 -22.48
N ARG A 321 9.70 -10.89 -21.63
CA ARG A 321 11.06 -10.33 -21.76
C ARG A 321 12.15 -11.31 -21.33
N MET A 322 11.96 -12.00 -20.21
CA MET A 322 13.00 -12.73 -19.49
C MET A 322 12.81 -14.26 -19.52
N GLY A 323 11.68 -14.74 -20.04
CA GLY A 323 11.29 -16.15 -19.93
C GLY A 323 10.78 -16.53 -18.54
N ASP A 324 10.37 -17.79 -18.37
CA ASP A 324 9.90 -18.34 -17.09
C ASP A 324 11.09 -18.88 -16.28
N GLU A 325 12.06 -18.01 -16.00
CA GLU A 325 13.15 -18.34 -15.09
C GLU A 325 12.70 -18.05 -13.66
N GLY A 326 12.54 -19.11 -12.86
CA GLY A 326 12.22 -18.99 -11.43
C GLY A 326 13.20 -18.09 -10.66
N PRO A 327 12.92 -17.76 -9.39
CA PRO A 327 13.68 -16.77 -8.64
C PRO A 327 15.18 -17.10 -8.59
N LYS A 328 15.99 -16.35 -9.35
CA LYS A 328 17.46 -16.40 -9.28
C LYS A 328 17.96 -15.55 -8.11
N ARG A 329 19.02 -16.01 -7.43
CA ARG A 329 19.71 -15.18 -6.42
C ARG A 329 20.28 -13.94 -7.12
N ILE A 330 19.91 -12.75 -6.64
CA ILE A 330 20.39 -11.49 -7.19
C ILE A 330 21.89 -11.36 -6.94
N LYS A 331 22.65 -11.17 -8.02
CA LYS A 331 24.06 -10.82 -7.99
C LYS A 331 24.15 -9.30 -8.01
N TYR A 332 25.04 -8.74 -7.19
CA TYR A 332 25.34 -7.32 -7.23
C TYR A 332 26.54 -7.10 -8.13
N ARG A 333 26.50 -6.06 -8.96
CA ARG A 333 27.66 -5.64 -9.73
C ARG A 333 28.63 -4.93 -8.77
N LYS A 334 29.88 -5.38 -8.74
CA LYS A 334 30.95 -4.65 -8.03
C LYS A 334 31.31 -3.41 -8.85
N LEU A 335 31.46 -2.27 -8.19
CA LEU A 335 32.16 -1.13 -8.77
C LEU A 335 33.58 -1.60 -9.19
N MET A 336 33.92 -1.42 -10.46
CA MET A 336 35.26 -1.71 -11.00
C MET A 336 36.22 -0.57 -10.67
#